data_AF-A0A225DV76-F1
#
_entry.id   AF-A0A225DV76-F1
#
_cell.length_a   1.000
_cell.length_b   1.000
_cell.length_c   1.000
_cell.angle_alpha   90.00
_cell.angle_beta   90.00
_cell.angle_gamma   90.00
#
_symmetry.space_group_name_H-M   'P 1'
#
loop_
_entity.id
_entity.type
_entity.pdbx_description
1 polymer ?
#
loop_
_entity_poly.entity_id
_entity_poly.type
_entity_poly.pdbx_seq_one_letter_code
_entity_poly.pdbx_strand_id
1 'polypeptide(L)'
;MADLPFPESPAWPDVERLLAALPRPAVVAFAARSARRVAPVILRLEAQYGDVALEWLNAVAAAIRVADAFARGEPVTDFTLQLAADVARGTASATANAARARGPSPLIEEAEMAYAAAAFAADAARAPTPARAATLAMQAARAAGNGGAVPPEQVNDLRALVRGTEPGELWLGGEPVWWRDGWERLEAAARGGRVATVLEWGQRAS
;
A
#
# COMPACT_ATOMS: atom_id res chain seq x y z
N MET A 1 -20.73 -8.61 15.85
CA MET A 1 -20.50 -8.68 14.39
C MET A 1 -21.45 -9.71 13.83
N ALA A 2 -22.12 -9.41 12.71
CA ALA A 2 -22.96 -10.39 12.03
C ALA A 2 -22.10 -11.56 11.55
N ASP A 3 -22.63 -12.78 11.66
CA ASP A 3 -21.98 -14.02 11.23
C ASP A 3 -21.98 -14.07 9.69
N LEU A 4 -21.01 -13.37 9.07
CA LEU A 4 -20.92 -13.29 7.62
C LEU A 4 -20.32 -14.60 7.09
N PRO A 5 -21.03 -15.34 6.21
CA PRO A 5 -20.47 -16.56 5.63
C PRO A 5 -19.22 -16.20 4.80
N PHE A 6 -18.08 -16.76 5.21
CA PHE A 6 -16.81 -16.63 4.50
C PHE A 6 -16.66 -17.81 3.53
N PRO A 7 -16.64 -17.57 2.21
CA PRO A 7 -16.52 -18.65 1.23
C PRO A 7 -15.13 -19.29 1.29
N GLU A 8 -15.04 -20.59 0.99
CA GLU A 8 -13.74 -21.30 0.96
C GLU A 8 -12.79 -20.73 -0.10
N SER A 9 -13.34 -20.33 -1.25
CA SER A 9 -12.62 -19.74 -2.38
C SER A 9 -13.30 -18.42 -2.80
N PRO A 10 -13.05 -17.28 -2.11
CA PRO A 10 -13.67 -16.01 -2.43
C PRO A 10 -13.27 -15.50 -3.81
N ALA A 11 -14.23 -14.96 -4.56
CA ALA A 11 -13.96 -14.14 -5.73
C ALA A 11 -13.87 -12.65 -5.34
N TRP A 12 -13.39 -11.78 -6.25
CA TRP A 12 -13.31 -10.33 -5.97
C TRP A 12 -14.62 -9.69 -5.49
N PRO A 13 -15.80 -10.04 -6.04
CA PRO A 13 -17.07 -9.53 -5.50
C PRO A 13 -17.33 -9.95 -4.04
N ASP A 14 -16.86 -11.13 -3.61
CA ASP A 14 -16.95 -11.56 -2.21
C ASP A 14 -16.03 -10.72 -1.32
N VAL A 15 -14.82 -10.42 -1.79
CA VAL A 15 -13.86 -9.56 -1.08
C VAL A 15 -14.47 -8.18 -0.85
N GLU A 16 -15.02 -7.56 -1.89
CA GLU A 16 -15.67 -6.24 -1.77
C GLU A 16 -16.85 -6.27 -0.79
N ARG A 17 -17.72 -7.28 -0.90
CA ARG A 17 -18.88 -7.45 0.00
C ARG A 17 -18.45 -7.63 1.46
N LEU A 18 -17.44 -8.45 1.71
CA LEU A 18 -16.92 -8.69 3.06
C LEU A 18 -16.25 -7.43 3.64
N LEU A 19 -15.46 -6.71 2.83
CA LEU A 19 -14.86 -5.44 3.24
C LEU A 19 -15.91 -4.37 3.55
N ALA A 20 -17.00 -4.30 2.77
CA ALA A 20 -18.07 -3.33 2.98
C ALA A 20 -18.80 -3.49 4.33
N ALA A 21 -18.71 -4.67 4.94
CA ALA A 21 -19.29 -4.96 6.24
C ALA A 21 -18.33 -4.72 7.42
N LEU A 22 -17.07 -4.38 7.15
CA LEU A 22 -16.06 -4.11 8.17
C LEU A 22 -15.99 -2.63 8.53
N PRO A 23 -15.52 -2.28 9.74
CA PRO A 23 -15.20 -0.89 10.08
C PRO A 23 -14.15 -0.31 9.12
N ARG A 24 -14.31 0.96 8.75
CA ARG A 24 -13.40 1.66 7.83
C ARG A 24 -11.91 1.54 8.20
N PRO A 25 -11.48 1.64 9.47
CA PRO A 25 -10.07 1.42 9.83
C PRO A 25 -9.55 0.03 9.43
N ALA A 26 -10.36 -1.03 9.60
CA ALA A 26 -10.00 -2.39 9.20
C ALA A 26 -9.88 -2.54 7.67
N VAL A 27 -10.77 -1.90 6.92
CA VAL A 27 -10.74 -1.85 5.45
C VAL A 27 -9.47 -1.15 4.95
N VAL A 28 -9.09 -0.04 5.58
CA VAL A 28 -7.86 0.67 5.24
C VAL A 28 -6.63 -0.15 5.60
N ALA A 29 -6.62 -0.82 6.75
CA ALA A 29 -5.54 -1.72 7.14
C ALA A 29 -5.32 -2.84 6.10
N PHE A 30 -6.40 -3.41 5.56
CA PHE A 30 -6.34 -4.39 4.48
C PHE A 30 -5.69 -3.83 3.21
N ALA A 31 -6.09 -2.62 2.81
CA ALA A 31 -5.55 -1.96 1.63
C ALA A 31 -4.05 -1.65 1.80
N ALA A 32 -3.67 -1.11 2.96
CA ALA A 32 -2.28 -0.78 3.27
C ALA A 32 -1.38 -2.04 3.31
N ARG A 33 -1.83 -3.14 3.93
CA ARG A 33 -1.10 -4.43 3.88
C ARG A 33 -0.96 -4.97 2.46
N SER A 34 -2.00 -4.85 1.64
CA SER A 34 -1.94 -5.25 0.23
C SER A 34 -0.89 -4.45 -0.54
N ALA A 35 -0.87 -3.12 -0.37
CA ALA A 35 0.15 -2.26 -0.98
C ALA A 35 1.56 -2.56 -0.47
N ARG A 36 1.72 -2.81 0.84
CA ARG A 36 3.02 -3.17 1.46
C ARG A 36 3.64 -4.42 0.84
N ARG A 37 2.84 -5.43 0.52
CA ARG A 37 3.32 -6.69 -0.09
C ARG A 37 4.01 -6.47 -1.43
N VAL A 38 3.54 -5.51 -2.21
CA VAL A 38 4.02 -5.29 -3.58
C VAL A 38 5.00 -4.14 -3.71
N ALA A 39 5.02 -3.19 -2.76
CA ALA A 39 5.96 -2.06 -2.79
C ALA A 39 7.44 -2.44 -3.03
N PRO A 40 7.99 -3.54 -2.47
CA PRO A 40 9.39 -3.94 -2.70
C PRO A 40 9.74 -4.22 -4.17
N VAL A 41 8.75 -4.44 -5.05
CA VAL A 41 9.01 -4.63 -6.48
C VAL A 41 9.69 -3.42 -7.12
N ILE A 42 9.45 -2.22 -6.57
CA ILE A 42 10.05 -0.96 -7.01
C ILE A 42 11.58 -0.99 -6.81
N LEU A 43 12.10 -1.72 -5.81
CA LEU A 43 13.55 -1.86 -5.61
C LEU A 43 14.23 -2.58 -6.78
N ARG A 44 13.52 -3.46 -7.49
CA ARG A 44 14.08 -4.14 -8.67
C ARG A 44 14.41 -3.16 -9.80
N LEU A 45 13.80 -1.97 -9.79
CA LEU A 45 14.08 -0.91 -10.73
C LEU A 45 15.43 -0.21 -10.45
N GLU A 46 16.03 -0.37 -9.27
CA GLU A 46 17.32 0.24 -8.92
C GLU A 46 18.42 -0.11 -9.94
N ALA A 47 18.48 -1.38 -10.39
CA ALA A 47 19.47 -1.83 -11.37
C ALA A 47 19.37 -1.05 -12.71
N GLN A 48 18.20 -0.53 -13.06
CA GLN A 48 17.94 0.16 -14.32
C GLN A 48 17.86 1.69 -14.16
N TYR A 49 17.40 2.18 -13.02
CA TYR A 49 17.06 3.59 -12.77
C TYR A 49 17.92 4.24 -11.67
N GLY A 50 18.78 3.48 -11.00
CA GLY A 50 19.65 3.96 -9.92
C GLY A 50 18.88 4.50 -8.72
N ASP A 51 19.46 5.49 -8.04
CA ASP A 51 18.92 6.10 -6.83
C ASP A 51 17.48 6.66 -6.99
N VAL A 52 17.06 6.99 -8.22
CA VAL A 52 15.71 7.47 -8.51
C VAL A 52 14.64 6.42 -8.16
N ALA A 53 14.93 5.13 -8.26
CA ALA A 53 14.00 4.07 -7.84
C ALA A 53 13.76 4.09 -6.32
N LEU A 54 14.76 4.51 -5.53
CA LEU A 54 14.62 4.67 -4.08
C LEU A 54 13.72 5.86 -3.74
N GLU A 55 13.82 6.96 -4.48
CA GLU A 55 12.91 8.11 -4.34
C GLU A 55 11.45 7.72 -4.61
N TRP A 56 11.22 6.91 -5.64
CA TRP A 56 9.88 6.41 -5.95
C TRP A 56 9.33 5.47 -4.87
N LEU A 57 10.16 4.57 -4.35
CA LEU A 57 9.78 3.72 -3.23
C LEU A 57 9.44 4.56 -1.99
N ASN A 58 10.18 5.63 -1.73
CA ASN A 58 9.92 6.52 -0.59
C ASN A 58 8.56 7.21 -0.68
N ALA A 59 8.20 7.68 -1.87
CA ALA A 59 6.89 8.26 -2.14
C ALA A 59 5.75 7.28 -1.84
N VAL A 60 5.89 6.03 -2.30
CA VAL A 60 4.93 4.94 -2.03
C VAL A 60 4.87 4.59 -0.55
N ALA A 61 6.02 4.42 0.09
CA ALA A 61 6.11 4.08 1.49
C ALA A 61 5.48 5.16 2.37
N ALA A 62 5.61 6.44 2.00
CA ALA A 62 4.93 7.54 2.67
C ALA A 62 3.40 7.41 2.59
N ALA A 63 2.85 7.13 1.41
CA ALA A 63 1.40 6.95 1.25
C ALA A 63 0.85 5.77 2.07
N ILE A 64 1.59 4.66 2.07
CA ILE A 64 1.27 3.48 2.87
C ILE A 64 1.27 3.83 4.37
N ARG A 65 2.32 4.51 4.87
CA ARG A 65 2.42 4.93 6.28
C ARG A 65 1.23 5.78 6.72
N VAL A 66 0.80 6.72 5.88
CA VAL A 66 -0.35 7.58 6.17
C VAL A 66 -1.64 6.75 6.25
N ALA A 67 -1.86 5.80 5.35
CA ALA A 67 -2.99 4.88 5.42
C ALA A 67 -2.94 3.99 6.67
N ASP A 68 -1.77 3.51 7.07
CA ASP A 68 -1.61 2.73 8.30
C ASP A 68 -1.84 3.55 9.57
N ALA A 69 -1.39 4.81 9.59
CA ALA A 69 -1.66 5.73 10.69
C ALA A 69 -3.18 5.95 10.86
N PHE A 70 -3.89 6.19 9.76
CA PHE A 70 -5.35 6.26 9.77
C PHE A 70 -5.98 4.97 10.30
N ALA A 71 -5.50 3.80 9.85
CA ALA A 71 -6.02 2.51 10.28
C ALA A 71 -5.82 2.23 11.79
N ARG A 72 -4.76 2.78 12.40
CA ARG A 72 -4.50 2.72 13.86
C ARG A 72 -5.29 3.77 14.66
N GLY A 73 -6.04 4.65 14.00
CA GLY A 73 -6.76 5.74 14.66
C GLY A 73 -5.86 6.90 15.08
N GLU A 74 -4.65 7.00 14.51
CA GLU A 74 -3.78 8.16 14.72
C GLU A 74 -4.37 9.41 14.04
N PRO A 75 -4.07 10.61 14.55
CA PRO A 75 -4.56 11.84 13.95
C PRO A 75 -3.93 12.07 12.58
N VAL A 76 -4.72 11.89 11.51
CA VAL A 76 -4.33 12.17 10.13
C VAL A 76 -5.34 13.14 9.54
N THR A 77 -4.88 14.24 8.96
CA THR A 77 -5.77 15.23 8.33
C THR A 77 -6.17 14.80 6.92
N ASP A 78 -7.32 15.28 6.45
CA ASP A 78 -7.76 15.07 5.05
C ASP A 78 -6.72 15.59 4.04
N PHE A 79 -6.05 16.69 4.36
CA PHE A 79 -4.92 17.22 3.58
C PHE A 79 -3.78 16.19 3.46
N THR A 80 -3.40 15.54 4.55
CA THR A 80 -2.31 14.55 4.57
C THR A 80 -2.67 13.32 3.73
N LEU A 81 -3.93 12.86 3.82
CA LEU A 81 -4.44 11.76 3.01
C LEU A 81 -4.47 12.10 1.52
N GLN A 82 -4.91 13.31 1.18
CA GLN A 82 -4.94 13.79 -0.20
C GLN A 82 -3.53 13.91 -0.78
N LEU A 83 -2.60 14.50 -0.03
CA LEU A 83 -1.20 14.63 -0.42
C LEU A 83 -0.55 13.26 -0.67
N ALA A 84 -0.76 12.30 0.23
CA ALA A 84 -0.26 10.93 0.07
C ALA A 84 -0.78 10.27 -1.22
N ALA A 85 -2.08 10.40 -1.51
CA ALA A 85 -2.68 9.85 -2.71
C ALA A 85 -2.15 10.54 -3.99
N ASP A 86 -1.97 11.86 -3.95
CA ASP A 86 -1.43 12.64 -5.09
C ASP A 86 0.02 12.30 -5.37
N VAL A 87 0.85 12.16 -4.33
CA VAL A 87 2.24 11.73 -4.44
C VAL A 87 2.32 10.33 -5.05
N ALA A 88 1.56 9.35 -4.54
CA ALA A 88 1.57 7.99 -5.10
C ALA A 88 1.17 7.96 -6.59
N ARG A 89 0.12 8.71 -6.97
CA ARG A 89 -0.33 8.81 -8.38
C ARG A 89 0.66 9.56 -9.27
N GLY A 90 1.28 10.61 -8.75
CA GLY A 90 2.33 11.36 -9.42
C GLY A 90 3.54 10.48 -9.70
N THR A 91 3.99 9.71 -8.70
CA THR A 91 5.09 8.75 -8.85
C THR A 91 4.77 7.64 -9.84
N ALA A 92 3.53 7.11 -9.83
CA ALA A 92 3.07 6.16 -10.84
C ALA A 92 3.21 6.73 -12.26
N SER A 93 2.71 7.95 -12.46
CA SER A 93 2.72 8.62 -13.76
C SER A 93 4.14 8.95 -14.22
N ALA A 94 5.01 9.40 -13.31
CA ALA A 94 6.41 9.68 -13.60
C ALA A 94 7.16 8.40 -14.02
N THR A 95 6.92 7.28 -13.31
CA THR A 95 7.54 5.99 -13.64
C THR A 95 7.07 5.47 -14.99
N ALA A 96 5.76 5.54 -15.27
CA ALA A 96 5.19 5.17 -16.57
C ALA A 96 5.79 5.99 -17.73
N ASN A 97 6.05 7.28 -17.51
CA ASN A 97 6.70 8.13 -18.51
C ASN A 97 8.19 7.77 -18.70
N ALA A 98 8.91 7.54 -17.61
CA ALA A 98 10.30 7.09 -17.65
C ALA A 98 10.46 5.73 -18.35
N ALA A 99 9.45 4.86 -18.20
CA ALA A 99 9.36 3.58 -18.86
C ALA A 99 9.17 3.68 -20.37
N ARG A 100 8.16 4.43 -20.81
CA ARG A 100 7.86 4.64 -22.23
C ARG A 100 9.08 5.20 -22.97
N ALA A 101 9.85 6.07 -22.33
CA ALA A 101 11.08 6.63 -22.89
C ALA A 101 12.19 5.59 -23.13
N ARG A 102 12.16 4.44 -22.45
CA ARG A 102 13.18 3.38 -22.52
C ARG A 102 12.71 2.08 -23.17
N GLY A 103 11.43 2.00 -23.58
CA GLY A 103 10.81 0.80 -24.13
C GLY A 103 10.07 -0.04 -23.08
N PRO A 104 9.19 -0.98 -23.51
CA PRO A 104 8.39 -1.79 -22.60
C PRO A 104 9.27 -2.65 -21.68
N SER A 105 8.88 -2.76 -20.40
CA SER A 105 9.57 -3.57 -19.39
C SER A 105 8.56 -4.19 -18.41
N PRO A 106 8.56 -5.51 -18.20
CA PRO A 106 7.70 -6.16 -17.21
C PRO A 106 7.88 -5.62 -15.78
N LEU A 107 9.10 -5.19 -15.42
CA LEU A 107 9.38 -4.61 -14.11
C LEU A 107 8.62 -3.30 -13.86
N ILE A 108 8.30 -2.57 -14.93
CA ILE A 108 7.56 -1.32 -14.86
C ILE A 108 6.08 -1.60 -14.68
N GLU A 109 5.52 -2.57 -15.41
CA GLU A 109 4.12 -2.97 -15.24
C GLU A 109 3.87 -3.44 -13.79
N GLU A 110 4.80 -4.21 -13.22
CA GLU A 110 4.74 -4.60 -11.80
C GLU A 110 4.83 -3.39 -10.85
N ALA A 111 5.70 -2.42 -11.14
CA ALA A 111 5.83 -1.20 -10.34
C ALA A 111 4.60 -0.29 -10.45
N GLU A 112 3.99 -0.15 -11.63
CA GLU A 112 2.72 0.54 -11.86
C GLU A 112 1.61 -0.03 -10.98
N MET A 113 1.53 -1.36 -10.87
CA MET A 113 0.58 -2.01 -9.97
C MET A 113 0.87 -1.72 -8.50
N ALA A 114 2.14 -1.66 -8.09
CA ALA A 114 2.52 -1.28 -6.74
C ALA A 114 2.17 0.18 -6.40
N TYR A 115 2.40 1.11 -7.33
CA TYR A 115 1.98 2.51 -7.17
C TYR A 115 0.46 2.63 -7.09
N ALA A 116 -0.27 1.91 -7.95
CA ALA A 116 -1.73 1.90 -7.93
C ALA A 116 -2.26 1.35 -6.61
N ALA A 117 -1.69 0.27 -6.09
CA ALA A 117 -2.09 -0.31 -4.81
C ALA A 117 -1.93 0.69 -3.66
N ALA A 118 -0.81 1.42 -3.61
CA ALA A 118 -0.55 2.44 -2.60
C ALA A 118 -1.50 3.65 -2.71
N ALA A 119 -1.76 4.12 -3.94
CA ALA A 119 -2.72 5.18 -4.19
C ALA A 119 -4.13 4.78 -3.75
N PHE A 120 -4.57 3.56 -4.07
CA PHE A 120 -5.87 3.05 -3.64
C PHE A 120 -5.97 2.88 -2.12
N ALA A 121 -4.88 2.54 -1.44
CA ALA A 121 -4.85 2.48 0.03
C ALA A 121 -5.05 3.87 0.67
N ALA A 122 -4.37 4.90 0.15
CA ALA A 122 -4.58 6.28 0.58
C ALA A 122 -6.00 6.78 0.22
N ASP A 123 -6.51 6.41 -0.96
CA ASP A 123 -7.87 6.74 -1.39
C ASP A 123 -8.94 6.08 -0.49
N ALA A 124 -8.74 4.83 -0.06
CA ALA A 124 -9.63 4.14 0.86
C ALA A 124 -9.69 4.88 2.21
N ALA A 125 -8.55 5.41 2.66
CA ALA A 125 -8.44 6.16 3.90
C ALA A 125 -9.14 7.53 3.85
N ARG A 126 -9.32 8.16 2.67
CA ARG A 126 -10.11 9.41 2.50
C ARG A 126 -11.54 9.20 1.98
N ALA A 127 -11.96 7.95 1.73
CA ALA A 127 -13.24 7.67 1.11
C ALA A 127 -14.42 8.25 1.93
N PRO A 128 -15.41 8.91 1.29
CA PRO A 128 -16.50 9.57 2.01
C PRO A 128 -17.48 8.58 2.67
N THR A 129 -17.49 7.32 2.22
CA THR A 129 -18.40 6.29 2.71
C THR A 129 -17.68 4.95 2.93
N PRO A 130 -18.17 4.09 3.84
CA PRO A 130 -17.61 2.74 4.04
C PRO A 130 -17.63 1.89 2.77
N ALA A 131 -18.73 1.94 2.00
CA ALA A 131 -18.84 1.21 0.74
C ALA A 131 -17.75 1.65 -0.26
N ARG A 132 -17.51 2.98 -0.37
CA ARG A 132 -16.46 3.48 -1.25
C ARG A 132 -15.06 3.07 -0.78
N ALA A 133 -14.83 3.08 0.54
CA ALA A 133 -13.58 2.59 1.13
C ALA A 133 -13.34 1.11 0.78
N ALA A 134 -14.39 0.28 0.84
CA ALA A 134 -14.32 -1.14 0.50
C ALA A 134 -13.98 -1.39 -0.97
N THR A 135 -14.64 -0.67 -1.89
CA THR A 135 -14.30 -0.73 -3.33
C THR A 135 -12.84 -0.38 -3.56
N LEU A 136 -12.35 0.71 -2.94
CA LEU A 136 -10.97 1.16 -3.11
C LEU A 136 -9.96 0.19 -2.49
N ALA A 137 -10.25 -0.37 -1.32
CA ALA A 137 -9.43 -1.39 -0.70
C ALA A 137 -9.37 -2.69 -1.54
N MET A 138 -10.49 -3.10 -2.14
CA MET A 138 -10.50 -4.21 -3.10
C MET A 138 -9.66 -3.88 -4.33
N GLN A 139 -9.72 -2.66 -4.88
CA GLN A 139 -8.86 -2.25 -6.01
C GLN A 139 -7.38 -2.25 -5.63
N ALA A 140 -7.02 -1.81 -4.41
CA ALA A 140 -5.66 -1.90 -3.90
C ALA A 140 -5.15 -3.35 -3.87
N ALA A 141 -5.98 -4.26 -3.35
CA ALA A 141 -5.69 -5.67 -3.27
C ALA A 141 -5.60 -6.33 -4.67
N ARG A 142 -6.49 -5.96 -5.59
CA ARG A 142 -6.47 -6.45 -6.96
C ARG A 142 -5.25 -5.98 -7.74
N ALA A 143 -4.85 -4.72 -7.58
CA ALA A 143 -3.59 -4.21 -8.13
C ALA A 143 -2.41 -5.00 -7.56
N ALA A 144 -2.38 -5.25 -6.25
CA ALA A 144 -1.33 -6.06 -5.62
C ALA A 144 -1.32 -7.54 -6.10
N GLY A 145 -2.43 -8.07 -6.61
CA GLY A 145 -2.55 -9.41 -7.15
C GLY A 145 -2.44 -9.50 -8.69
N ASN A 146 -2.03 -8.43 -9.38
CA ASN A 146 -1.97 -8.33 -10.84
C ASN A 146 -3.30 -8.71 -11.55
N GLY A 147 -4.44 -8.43 -10.91
CA GLY A 147 -5.77 -8.59 -11.52
C GLY A 147 -6.30 -10.03 -11.66
N GLY A 148 -5.53 -11.04 -11.25
CA GLY A 148 -5.87 -12.48 -11.33
C GLY A 148 -6.87 -12.94 -10.26
N ALA A 149 -6.84 -14.23 -9.90
CA ALA A 149 -7.63 -14.77 -8.78
C ALA A 149 -7.20 -14.12 -7.45
N VAL A 150 -8.07 -14.16 -6.42
CA VAL A 150 -7.75 -13.58 -5.11
C VAL A 150 -6.55 -14.33 -4.50
N PRO A 151 -5.41 -13.67 -4.23
CA PRO A 151 -4.24 -14.32 -3.66
C PRO A 151 -4.52 -14.91 -2.26
N PRO A 152 -3.95 -16.08 -1.91
CA PRO A 152 -4.16 -16.72 -0.60
C PRO A 152 -3.84 -15.80 0.59
N GLU A 153 -2.82 -14.97 0.47
CA GLU A 153 -2.41 -14.00 1.50
C GLU A 153 -3.52 -13.00 1.81
N GLN A 154 -4.24 -12.55 0.77
CA GLN A 154 -5.35 -11.61 0.91
C GLN A 154 -6.61 -12.31 1.46
N VAL A 155 -6.82 -13.57 1.09
CA VAL A 155 -7.88 -14.40 1.70
C VAL A 155 -7.63 -14.56 3.20
N ASN A 156 -6.39 -14.82 3.61
CA ASN A 156 -6.01 -14.98 5.02
C ASN A 156 -6.19 -13.67 5.81
N ASP A 157 -5.75 -12.54 5.25
CA ASP A 157 -5.98 -11.21 5.85
C ASP A 157 -7.47 -10.92 6.04
N LEU A 158 -8.27 -11.12 4.99
CA LEU A 158 -9.70 -10.86 5.02
C LEU A 158 -10.38 -11.77 6.05
N ARG A 159 -9.98 -13.04 6.11
CA ARG A 159 -10.50 -14.01 7.09
C ARG A 159 -10.19 -13.57 8.52
N ALA A 160 -8.97 -13.10 8.78
CA ALA A 160 -8.59 -12.62 10.11
C ALA A 160 -9.40 -11.38 10.50
N LEU A 161 -9.55 -10.41 9.59
CA LEU A 161 -10.37 -9.22 9.83
C LEU A 161 -11.84 -9.55 10.09
N VAL A 162 -12.44 -10.45 9.31
CA VAL A 162 -13.84 -10.90 9.49
C VAL A 162 -14.02 -11.64 10.81
N ARG A 163 -12.98 -12.30 11.33
CA ARG A 163 -13.01 -12.98 12.63
C ARG A 163 -12.66 -12.06 13.80
N GLY A 164 -12.31 -10.79 13.55
CA GLY A 164 -11.86 -9.87 14.58
C GLY A 164 -10.52 -10.27 15.22
N THR A 165 -9.72 -11.07 14.52
CA THR A 165 -8.37 -11.45 14.95
C THR A 165 -7.35 -10.58 14.22
N GLU A 166 -6.15 -10.42 14.80
CA GLU A 166 -5.08 -9.76 14.07
C GLU A 166 -4.74 -10.56 12.79
N PRO A 167 -4.71 -9.92 11.62
CA PRO A 167 -4.21 -10.53 10.40
C PRO A 167 -2.75 -10.90 10.64
N GLY A 168 -2.42 -12.18 10.44
CA GLY A 168 -1.08 -12.69 10.67
C GLY A 168 -0.05 -11.80 9.98
N GLU A 169 0.90 -11.30 10.76
CA GLU A 169 2.03 -10.58 10.19
C GLU A 169 2.71 -11.46 9.13
N LEU A 170 3.32 -10.81 8.14
CA LEU A 170 4.12 -11.51 7.15
C LEU A 170 5.42 -11.96 7.84
N TRP A 171 5.40 -13.17 8.40
CA TRP A 171 6.54 -13.81 9.05
C TRP A 171 7.32 -14.61 8.03
N LEU A 172 8.58 -14.24 7.78
CA LEU A 172 9.56 -15.13 7.17
C LEU A 172 10.51 -15.58 8.27
N GLY A 173 10.38 -16.84 8.71
CA GLY A 173 11.34 -17.45 9.64
C GLY A 173 11.35 -16.89 11.06
N GLY A 174 10.25 -16.31 11.56
CA GLY A 174 10.18 -15.85 12.94
C GLY A 174 10.67 -14.41 13.18
N GLU A 175 10.90 -13.62 12.13
CA GLU A 175 11.08 -12.17 12.22
C GLU A 175 10.24 -11.41 11.19
N PRO A 176 9.83 -10.15 11.47
CA PRO A 176 9.24 -9.23 10.50
C PRO A 176 10.33 -8.74 9.53
N VAL A 177 10.67 -9.58 8.55
CA VAL A 177 11.66 -9.25 7.53
C VAL A 177 11.04 -8.24 6.55
N TRP A 178 11.86 -7.43 5.88
CA TRP A 178 11.57 -6.53 4.74
C TRP A 178 11.32 -5.05 5.02
N TRP A 179 10.90 -4.64 6.23
CA TRP A 179 10.93 -3.20 6.56
C TRP A 179 12.29 -2.79 7.13
N ARG A 180 12.93 -3.60 7.97
CA ARG A 180 14.16 -3.20 8.66
C ARG A 180 15.33 -2.94 7.70
N ASP A 181 15.59 -3.85 6.77
CA ASP A 181 16.74 -3.70 5.84
C ASP A 181 16.53 -2.59 4.80
N GLY A 182 15.30 -2.44 4.29
CA GLY A 182 14.95 -1.34 3.38
C GLY A 182 14.93 0.01 4.11
N TRP A 183 14.43 0.03 5.34
CA TRP A 183 14.36 1.22 6.19
C TRP A 183 15.72 1.65 6.73
N GLU A 184 16.59 0.72 7.14
CA GLU A 184 17.96 1.01 7.57
C GLU A 184 18.79 1.54 6.41
N ARG A 185 18.59 1.02 5.18
CA ARG A 185 19.21 1.59 3.97
C ARG A 185 18.65 2.98 3.63
N LEU A 186 17.34 3.19 3.83
CA LEU A 186 16.70 4.49 3.63
C LEU A 186 17.13 5.52 4.69
N GLU A 187 17.23 5.13 5.96
CA GLU A 187 17.78 5.96 7.03
C GLU A 187 19.26 6.25 6.79
N ALA A 188 20.04 5.28 6.31
CA ALA A 188 21.43 5.50 5.93
C ALA A 188 21.56 6.46 4.73
N ALA A 189 20.68 6.37 3.72
CA ALA A 189 20.65 7.29 2.59
C ALA A 189 20.18 8.70 2.99
N ALA A 190 19.22 8.81 3.91
CA ALA A 190 18.74 10.07 4.46
C ALA A 190 19.79 10.75 5.37
N ARG A 191 20.45 9.98 6.26
CA ARG A 191 21.58 10.45 7.11
C ARG A 191 22.83 10.79 6.29
N GLY A 192 23.01 10.12 5.14
CA GLY A 192 24.06 10.40 4.16
C GLY A 192 23.78 11.57 3.22
N GLY A 193 22.70 12.33 3.42
CA GLY A 193 22.43 13.58 2.71
C GLY A 193 21.78 13.45 1.32
N ARG A 194 21.23 12.28 0.95
CA ARG A 194 20.65 12.07 -0.40
C ARG A 194 19.13 12.03 -0.49
N VAL A 195 18.39 11.98 0.63
CA VAL A 195 16.90 11.96 0.60
C VAL A 195 16.32 12.82 1.74
N ALA A 196 16.43 14.13 1.61
CA ALA A 196 15.91 15.09 2.59
C ALA A 196 14.76 15.91 1.99
N THR A 197 13.57 15.32 1.74
CA THR A 197 12.46 16.17 1.28
C THR A 197 11.01 15.74 1.55
N VAL A 198 10.72 14.66 2.30
CA VAL A 198 9.29 14.33 2.58
C VAL A 198 8.96 14.19 4.08
N LEU A 199 9.95 13.96 4.94
CA LEU A 199 9.71 13.70 6.37
C LEU A 199 9.79 14.93 7.28
N GLU A 200 10.30 16.08 6.81
CA GLU A 200 10.47 17.27 7.66
C GLU A 200 9.17 18.06 7.92
N TRP A 201 8.07 17.78 7.21
CA TRP A 201 6.83 18.56 7.35
C TRP A 201 5.97 18.16 8.57
N GLY A 202 6.26 17.01 9.21
CA GLY A 202 5.54 16.55 10.40
C GLY A 202 6.11 17.05 11.74
N GLN A 203 7.36 17.53 11.77
CA GLN A 203 8.04 17.89 13.03
C GLN A 203 7.97 19.39 13.38
N ARG A 204 7.27 20.22 12.58
CA ARG A 204 7.10 21.66 12.85
C ARG A 204 5.65 22.08 13.14
N ALA A 205 4.76 21.13 13.36
CA ALA A 205 3.36 21.40 13.73
C ALA A 205 3.04 21.01 15.19
N SER A 206 4.06 20.95 16.07
CA SER A 206 3.91 20.86 17.53
C SER A 206 3.92 22.25 18.14
#